data_AF-A0A1M5KGF5-F1
#
_entry.id   AF-A0A1M5KGF5-F1
#
_cell.length_a   1.000
_cell.length_b   1.000
_cell.length_c   1.000
_cell.angle_alpha   90.00
_cell.angle_beta   90.00
_cell.angle_gamma   90.00
#
_symmetry.space_group_name_H-M   'P 1'
#
loop_
_entity.id
_entity.type
_entity.pdbx_description
1 polymer ?
#
loop_
_entity_poly.entity_id
_entity_poly.type
_entity_poly.pdbx_seq_one_letter_code
_entity_poly.pdbx_strand_id
1 'polypeptide(L)' 'MGLVEAIRLAAEQGCEIEPAGPGRIIIRAIAYDADPYELEERRLLAMSRDEFLQDWLPPRFAD' A
#
# COMPACT_ATOMS: atom_id res chain seq x y z
N MET A 1 4.04 9.93 5.26
CA MET A 1 5.04 9.96 4.17
C MET A 1 4.46 10.66 2.94
N GLY A 2 5.24 10.89 1.88
CA GLY A 2 4.68 11.39 0.61
C GLY A 2 4.05 10.28 -0.25
N LEU A 3 3.03 10.60 -1.05
CA LEU A 3 2.40 9.63 -1.96
C LEU A 3 3.40 9.01 -2.96
N VAL A 4 4.31 9.83 -3.51
CA VAL A 4 5.36 9.35 -4.43
C VAL A 4 6.31 8.35 -3.75
N GLU A 5 6.61 8.56 -2.48
CA GLU A 5 7.43 7.63 -1.70
C GLU A 5 6.68 6.31 -1.48
N ALA A 6 5.40 6.37 -1.08
CA ALA A 6 4.58 5.18 -0.90
C ALA A 6 4.46 4.34 -2.18
N ILE A 7 4.27 4.98 -3.34
CA ILE A 7 4.20 4.30 -4.65
C ILE A 7 5.52 3.57 -4.95
N ARG A 8 6.66 4.20 -4.69
CA ARG A 8 7.98 3.56 -4.88
C ARG A 8 8.15 2.35 -3.97
N LEU A 9 7.81 2.50 -2.68
CA LEU A 9 7.90 1.41 -1.70
C LEU A 9 6.98 0.24 -2.06
N ALA A 10 5.73 0.51 -2.45
CA ALA A 10 4.81 -0.52 -2.92
C ALA A 10 5.38 -1.27 -4.13
N ALA A 11 5.90 -0.54 -5.13
CA ALA A 11 6.50 -1.15 -6.32
C ALA A 11 7.72 -2.02 -6.01
N GLU A 12 8.59 -1.60 -5.09
CA GLU A 12 9.74 -2.39 -4.61
C GLU A 12 9.31 -3.72 -3.98
N GLN A 13 8.10 -3.78 -3.43
CA GLN A 13 7.53 -4.98 -2.80
C GLN A 13 6.61 -5.78 -3.73
N GLY A 14 6.44 -5.36 -4.99
CA GLY A 14 5.57 -6.05 -5.96
C GLY A 14 4.09 -5.74 -5.76
N CYS A 15 3.79 -4.54 -5.25
CA CYS A 15 2.46 -3.98 -5.08
C CYS A 15 2.27 -2.72 -5.92
N GLU A 16 1.02 -2.33 -6.13
CA GLU A 16 0.63 -1.05 -6.71
C GLU A 16 -0.37 -0.31 -5.82
N ILE A 17 -0.44 1.02 -5.97
CA ILE A 17 -1.42 1.87 -5.29
C ILE A 17 -2.37 2.43 -6.35
N GLU A 18 -3.66 2.16 -6.19
CA GLU A 18 -4.73 2.60 -7.09
C GLU A 18 -5.73 3.50 -6.35
N PRO A 19 -6.31 4.53 -7.00
CA PRO A 19 -7.40 5.31 -6.41
C PRO A 19 -8.68 4.47 -6.31
N ALA A 20 -9.31 4.47 -5.14
CA ALA A 20 -10.53 3.70 -4.85
C ALA A 20 -11.77 4.59 -4.68
N GLY A 21 -11.65 5.87 -5.01
CA GLY A 21 -12.68 6.89 -4.84
C GLY A 21 -12.14 8.13 -4.12
N PRO A 22 -13.02 9.08 -3.76
CA PRO A 22 -12.60 10.34 -3.15
C PRO A 22 -11.81 10.13 -1.85
N GLY A 23 -10.52 10.47 -1.87
CA GLY A 23 -9.63 10.38 -0.70
C GLY A 23 -9.34 8.95 -0.24
N ARG A 24 -9.54 7.95 -1.09
CA ARG A 24 -9.30 6.53 -0.78
C ARG A 24 -8.37 5.90 -1.80
N ILE A 25 -7.57 4.96 -1.32
CA ILE A 25 -6.63 4.21 -2.13
C ILE A 25 -6.72 2.73 -1.77
N ILE A 26 -6.42 1.89 -2.76
CA ILE A 26 -6.19 0.46 -2.60
C ILE A 26 -4.72 0.17 -2.84
N ILE A 27 -4.12 -0.64 -1.98
CA ILE A 27 -2.80 -1.23 -2.13
C ILE A 27 -3.01 -2.70 -2.47
N ARG A 28 -2.55 -3.14 -3.64
CA ARG A 28 -2.78 -4.52 -4.11
C ARG A 28 -1.48 -5.15 -4.57
N ALA A 29 -1.35 -6.45 -4.33
CA ALA A 29 -0.27 -7.24 -4.89
C ALA A 29 -0.46 -7.40 -6.40
N ILE A 30 0.64 -7.24 -7.15
CA ILE A 30 0.69 -7.50 -8.60
C ILE A 30 1.64 -8.65 -8.95
N ALA A 31 2.56 -8.98 -8.04
CA ALA A 31 3.57 -10.00 -8.23
C ALA A 31 3.26 -11.33 -7.51
N TYR A 32 2.18 -11.39 -6.74
CA TYR A 32 1.75 -12.54 -5.96
C TYR A 32 0.25 -12.47 -5.67
N ASP A 33 -0.31 -13.59 -5.20
CA ASP A 33 -1.71 -13.69 -4.82
C ASP A 33 -1.88 -13.29 -3.36
N ALA A 34 -2.49 -12.13 -3.12
CA ALA A 34 -2.81 -11.63 -1.80
C ALA A 34 -3.99 -10.66 -1.87
N ASP A 35 -4.76 -10.61 -0.79
CA ASP A 35 -5.88 -9.68 -0.68
C ASP A 35 -5.41 -8.22 -0.66
N PRO A 36 -6.12 -7.32 -1.35
CA PRO A 36 -5.80 -5.91 -1.33
C PRO A 36 -6.16 -5.26 0.01
N TYR A 37 -5.46 -4.18 0.35
CA TYR A 37 -5.79 -3.31 1.47
C TYR A 37 -6.38 -1.98 0.99
N GLU A 38 -7.44 -1.52 1.62
CA GLU A 38 -8.03 -0.21 1.39
C GLU A 38 -7.75 0.72 2.56
N LEU A 39 -7.35 1.96 2.28
CA LEU A 39 -7.17 2.99 3.30
C LEU A 39 -7.45 4.39 2.75
N GLU A 40 -7.66 5.33 3.68
CA GLU A 40 -7.78 6.74 3.34
C GLU A 40 -6.41 7.32 2.96
N GLU A 41 -6.37 8.14 1.91
CA GLU A 41 -5.15 8.82 1.45
C GLU A 41 -4.52 9.68 2.55
N ARG A 42 -5.34 10.39 3.33
CA ARG A 42 -4.86 11.19 4.47
C ARG A 42 -4.14 10.34 5.52
N ARG A 43 -4.54 9.08 5.71
CA ARG A 43 -3.89 8.15 6.64
C ARG A 43 -2.52 7.73 6.13
N LEU A 44 -2.42 7.39 4.85
CA LEU A 44 -1.15 7.12 4.18
C LEU A 44 -0.17 8.31 4.34
N LEU A 45 -0.66 9.53 4.14
CA LEU A 45 0.16 10.73 4.25
C LEU A 45 0.65 11.00 5.68
N ALA A 46 -0.16 10.66 6.69
CA ALA A 46 0.20 10.79 8.10
C ALA A 46 1.10 9.66 8.63
N MET A 47 1.14 8.52 7.94
CA MET A 47 1.84 7.30 8.37
C MET A 47 3.35 7.35 8.15
N SER A 48 4.08 6.64 9.01
CA SER A 48 5.53 6.43 8.88
C SER A 48 5.86 5.40 7.80
N ARG A 49 7.12 5.41 7.32
CA ARG A 49 7.61 4.39 6.38
C ARG A 49 7.49 2.97 6.94
N ASP A 50 7.88 2.79 8.20
CA ASP A 50 7.94 1.46 8.81
C ASP A 50 6.54 0.87 9.03
N GLU A 51 5.61 1.70 9.52
CA GLU A 51 4.19 1.33 9.64
C GLU A 51 3.60 0.90 8.28
N PHE A 52 3.92 1.60 7.20
CA PHE A 52 3.43 1.22 5.86
C PHE A 52 3.96 -0.13 5.39
N LEU A 53 5.26 -0.36 5.57
CA LEU A 53 5.91 -1.60 5.13
C LEU A 53 5.48 -2.81 5.95
N GLN A 54 5.15 -2.61 7.23
CA GLN A 54 4.77 -3.69 8.14
C GLN A 54 3.27 -4.00 8.12
N ASP A 55 2.42 -2.96 8.06
CA ASP A 55 0.99 -3.11 8.33
C ASP A 55 0.11 -2.91 7.10
N TRP A 56 0.63 -2.32 6.01
CA TRP A 56 -0.17 -1.88 4.86
C TRP A 56 0.28 -2.40 3.50
N LEU A 57 1.26 -3.32 3.47
CA LEU A 57 1.55 -4.09 2.29
C LEU A 57 0.92 -5.49 2.39
N PRO A 58 0.19 -5.95 1.36
CA PRO A 58 -0.29 -7.33 1.30
C PRO A 58 0.83 -8.34 1.56
N PRO A 59 0.62 -9.38 2.37
CA PRO A 59 1.67 -10.34 2.71
C PRO A 59 2.06 -11.19 1.50
N ARG A 60 3.38 -11.36 1.29
CA ARG A 60 3.92 -12.16 0.17
C ARG A 60 3.78 -13.67 0.35
N PHE A 61 3.69 -14.11 1.61
CA PHE A 61 3.51 -15.51 1.98
C PHE A 61 2.28 -15.58 2.87
N ALA A 62 1.19 -16.13 2.34
CA ALA A 62 0.13 -16.68 3.19
C ALA A 62 0.67 -18.04 3.68
N ASP A 63 0.95 -18.15 4.97
CA ASP A 63 1.27 -19.43 5.62
C ASP A 63 0.12 -20.44 5.46
#